data_AF-A0AAE6MGF6-F1
#
_entry.id   AF-A0AAE6MGF6-F1
#
_cell.length_a   1.000
_cell.length_b   1.000
_cell.length_c   1.000
_cell.angle_alpha   90.00
_cell.angle_beta   90.00
_cell.angle_gamma   90.00
#
_symmetry.space_group_name_H-M   'P 1'
#
loop_
_entity.id
_entity.type
_entity.pdbx_description
1 polymer ?
#
loop_
_entity_poly.entity_id
_entity_poly.type
_entity_poly.pdbx_seq_one_letter_code
_entity_poly.pdbx_strand_id
1 'polypeptide(L)'
;MKLKFSLLLLLASMIISSCSDHIYAPAMHHSDIAYLPKPVSADAVKSANYISGALVVDESPNYSDELVSAQLNFSRAHVFDHFNLAYGAFGTLGNYHNSELEPQDPNYFKNKFFGAAGGRLSGNFFVSSGHIDFRFIGFEAAYSHEFGDYLNFRKAVTNKPGFYTDPRAGLFTLGGTTEIIFHTNKVANQFGFRLFWGGTFGNDNAYRNKNSDYVYRAYNPGFVTAAYFMQIKNYMAVVEAGTYVQLRLGYRFR
;
A
#
# COMPACT_ATOMS: atom_id res chain seq x y z
N MET A 1 -29.04 39.24 35.00
CA MET A 1 -29.19 38.27 33.88
C MET A 1 -28.01 38.26 32.90
N LYS A 2 -27.28 39.37 32.67
CA LYS A 2 -26.16 39.43 31.70
C LYS A 2 -24.94 38.55 32.06
N LEU A 3 -24.59 38.42 33.35
CA LEU A 3 -23.41 37.66 33.79
C LEU A 3 -23.52 36.14 33.57
N LYS A 4 -24.73 35.57 33.69
CA LYS A 4 -24.97 34.11 33.53
C LYS A 4 -24.88 33.67 32.06
N PHE A 5 -25.22 34.55 31.12
CA PHE A 5 -25.16 34.27 29.69
C PHE A 5 -23.71 34.32 29.16
N SER A 6 -22.91 35.28 29.65
CA SER A 6 -21.47 35.35 29.32
C SER A 6 -20.67 34.15 29.85
N LEU A 7 -21.00 33.63 31.03
CA LEU A 7 -20.36 32.43 31.58
C LEU A 7 -20.68 31.17 30.75
N LEU A 8 -21.91 31.08 30.23
CA LEU A 8 -22.35 29.96 29.38
C LEU A 8 -21.69 30.01 27.99
N LEU A 9 -21.47 31.20 27.43
CA LEU A 9 -20.71 31.40 26.20
C LEU A 9 -19.22 31.08 26.37
N LEU A 10 -18.63 31.39 27.53
CA LEU A 10 -17.25 31.02 27.85
C LEU A 10 -17.11 29.49 27.99
N LEU A 11 -18.06 28.85 28.69
CA LEU A 11 -18.10 27.39 28.81
C LEU A 11 -18.32 26.71 27.46
N ALA A 12 -19.19 27.26 26.60
CA ALA A 12 -19.40 26.77 25.24
C ALA A 12 -18.15 26.97 24.36
N SER A 13 -17.42 28.07 24.51
CA SER A 13 -16.16 28.30 23.77
C SER A 13 -15.03 27.35 24.18
N MET A 14 -15.03 26.86 25.43
CA MET A 14 -14.08 25.84 25.88
C MET A 14 -14.41 24.43 25.34
N ILE A 15 -15.66 24.16 24.98
CA ILE A 15 -16.07 22.88 24.36
C ILE A 15 -15.70 22.84 22.86
N ILE A 16 -15.48 23.99 22.23
CA ILE A 16 -15.12 24.10 20.79
C ILE A 16 -13.60 24.21 20.57
N SER A 17 -12.79 24.11 21.61
CA SER A 17 -11.35 23.83 21.49
C SER A 17 -11.13 22.36 21.08
N SER A 18 -11.68 21.99 19.91
CA SER A 18 -11.36 20.74 19.23
C SER A 18 -9.89 20.82 18.84
N CYS A 19 -9.02 20.15 19.60
CA CYS A 19 -7.71 19.81 19.08
C CYS A 19 -7.96 18.90 17.88
N SER A 20 -7.58 19.34 16.69
CA SER A 20 -7.60 18.47 15.52
C SER A 20 -6.53 17.41 15.73
N ASP A 21 -6.96 16.15 15.82
CA ASP A 21 -6.04 15.02 15.93
C ASP A 21 -5.41 14.78 14.54
N HIS A 22 -4.10 14.79 14.48
CA HIS A 22 -3.30 14.59 13.26
C HIS A 22 -2.79 13.16 13.16
N ILE A 23 -3.07 12.48 12.06
CA ILE A 23 -2.80 11.04 11.93
C ILE A 23 -1.77 10.80 10.82
N TYR A 24 -0.61 10.26 11.19
CA TYR A 24 0.44 9.95 10.22
C TYR A 24 0.86 8.49 10.27
N ALA A 25 0.58 7.77 9.19
CA ALA A 25 0.96 6.38 8.98
C ALA A 25 2.21 6.27 8.12
N PRO A 26 2.85 5.08 8.04
CA PRO A 26 3.90 4.85 7.06
C PRO A 26 3.40 5.16 5.64
N ALA A 27 4.25 5.77 4.84
CA ALA A 27 3.93 6.23 3.48
C ALA A 27 3.45 5.10 2.56
N MET A 28 3.92 3.87 2.79
CA MET A 28 3.54 2.69 2.02
C MET A 28 2.56 1.77 2.76
N HIS A 29 1.77 2.30 3.71
CA HIS A 29 0.89 1.50 4.56
C HIS A 29 -0.05 0.57 3.77
N HIS A 30 -0.48 0.97 2.56
CA HIS A 30 -1.31 0.16 1.67
C HIS A 30 -0.58 -0.34 0.42
N SER A 31 0.36 0.45 -0.09
CA SER A 31 0.98 0.27 -1.41
C SER A 31 2.29 -0.53 -1.41
N ASP A 32 2.68 -1.13 -0.27
CA ASP A 32 3.84 -2.02 -0.18
C ASP A 32 3.59 -3.42 -0.77
N ILE A 33 2.33 -3.86 -0.84
CA ILE A 33 1.89 -5.05 -1.56
C ILE A 33 1.36 -4.66 -2.95
N ALA A 34 1.78 -5.38 -3.98
CA ALA A 34 1.31 -5.17 -5.36
C ALA A 34 1.43 -6.48 -6.12
N TYR A 35 0.60 -6.68 -7.14
CA TYR A 35 0.59 -7.90 -7.95
C TYR A 35 2.01 -8.29 -8.42
N LEU A 36 2.38 -9.57 -8.31
CA LEU A 36 3.60 -10.09 -8.93
C LEU A 36 3.24 -10.90 -10.20
N PRO A 37 3.70 -10.47 -11.38
CA PRO A 37 3.46 -11.20 -12.62
C PRO A 37 4.15 -12.56 -12.60
N LYS A 38 3.46 -13.57 -13.13
CA LYS A 38 3.88 -14.97 -13.11
C LYS A 38 3.59 -15.60 -14.48
N PRO A 39 4.45 -16.49 -15.00
CA PRO A 39 4.14 -17.32 -16.16
C PRO A 39 2.83 -18.10 -15.95
N VAL A 40 2.10 -18.36 -17.04
CA VAL A 40 0.90 -19.21 -17.02
C VAL A 40 1.25 -20.67 -17.26
N SER A 41 0.33 -21.56 -16.92
CA SER A 41 0.49 -23.01 -17.10
C SER A 41 0.85 -23.40 -18.54
N ALA A 42 0.28 -22.71 -19.53
CA ALA A 42 0.50 -22.92 -20.95
C ALA A 42 1.85 -22.40 -21.47
N ASP A 43 2.58 -21.60 -20.69
CA ASP A 43 3.87 -21.07 -21.14
C ASP A 43 4.89 -22.19 -21.31
N ALA A 44 5.58 -22.19 -22.45
CA ALA A 44 6.70 -23.10 -22.71
C ALA A 44 7.88 -22.86 -21.75
N VAL A 45 8.08 -21.60 -21.34
CA VAL A 45 9.13 -21.23 -20.39
C VAL A 45 8.52 -21.13 -18.99
N LYS A 46 8.91 -22.06 -18.13
CA LYS A 46 8.37 -22.21 -16.77
C LYS A 46 8.93 -21.23 -15.74
N SER A 47 9.81 -20.32 -16.16
CA SER A 47 10.29 -19.23 -15.32
C SER A 47 10.55 -17.96 -16.12
N ALA A 48 10.42 -16.80 -15.49
CA ALA A 48 10.72 -15.52 -16.12
C ALA A 48 11.10 -14.46 -15.09
N ASN A 49 11.90 -13.51 -15.52
CA ASN A 49 12.19 -12.28 -14.80
C ASN A 49 11.29 -11.15 -15.33
N TYR A 50 10.98 -10.22 -14.45
CA TYR A 50 10.11 -9.09 -14.73
C TYR A 50 10.73 -7.82 -14.16
N ILE A 51 10.76 -6.76 -14.95
CA ILE A 51 11.13 -5.42 -14.50
C ILE A 51 9.98 -4.48 -14.82
N SER A 52 9.61 -3.60 -13.90
CA SER A 52 8.53 -2.62 -14.13
C SER A 52 8.70 -1.34 -13.35
N GLY A 53 8.22 -0.25 -13.94
CA GLY A 53 8.03 1.04 -13.30
C GLY A 53 6.55 1.30 -13.04
N ALA A 54 6.23 1.89 -11.89
CA ALA A 54 4.87 2.21 -11.51
C ALA A 54 4.75 3.65 -11.00
N LEU A 55 3.59 4.25 -11.24
CA LEU A 55 3.13 5.45 -10.57
C LEU A 55 2.05 5.04 -9.57
N VAL A 56 2.16 5.55 -8.35
CA VAL A 56 1.27 5.23 -7.24
C VAL A 56 0.71 6.52 -6.66
N VAL A 57 -0.61 6.55 -6.50
CA VAL A 57 -1.33 7.55 -5.72
C VAL A 57 -2.00 6.82 -4.56
N ASP A 58 -1.72 7.25 -3.34
CA ASP A 58 -2.23 6.67 -2.08
C ASP A 58 -2.72 7.83 -1.20
N GLU A 59 -3.46 7.51 -0.15
CA GLU A 59 -4.01 8.50 0.78
C GLU A 59 -3.72 8.11 2.23
N SER A 60 -3.73 9.08 3.14
CA SER A 60 -3.63 8.80 4.57
C SER A 60 -4.79 7.91 5.06
N PRO A 61 -4.64 7.24 6.23
CA PRO A 61 -5.71 6.41 6.78
C PRO A 61 -7.05 7.12 7.01
N ASN A 62 -7.05 8.44 7.09
CA ASN A 62 -8.21 9.31 7.25
C ASN A 62 -8.53 10.15 5.99
N TYR A 63 -7.92 9.82 4.84
CA TYR A 63 -8.21 10.41 3.52
C TYR A 63 -8.02 11.93 3.45
N SER A 64 -7.07 12.46 4.22
CA SER A 64 -6.78 13.89 4.34
C SER A 64 -5.54 14.30 3.57
N ASP A 65 -4.54 13.42 3.52
CA ASP A 65 -3.24 13.67 2.92
C ASP A 65 -3.09 12.84 1.64
N GLU A 66 -2.39 13.42 0.66
CA GLU A 66 -2.12 12.79 -0.62
C GLU A 66 -0.67 12.31 -0.68
N LEU A 67 -0.48 11.10 -1.21
CA LEU A 67 0.82 10.51 -1.44
C LEU A 67 1.00 10.16 -2.91
N VAL A 68 2.04 10.73 -3.53
CA VAL A 68 2.40 10.40 -4.91
C VAL A 68 3.82 9.84 -4.94
N SER A 69 3.99 8.67 -5.55
CA SER A 69 5.30 8.03 -5.67
C SER A 69 5.52 7.28 -6.97
N ALA A 70 6.80 7.11 -7.29
CA ALA A 70 7.26 6.25 -8.36
C ALA A 70 7.94 5.02 -7.76
N GLN A 71 7.63 3.84 -8.29
CA GLN A 71 8.15 2.57 -7.81
C GLN A 71 8.84 1.79 -8.94
N LEU A 72 10.03 1.28 -8.66
CA LEU A 72 10.74 0.34 -9.52
C LEU A 72 10.65 -1.05 -8.91
N ASN A 73 10.36 -2.05 -9.75
CA ASN A 73 10.11 -3.42 -9.34
C ASN A 73 10.96 -4.38 -10.17
N PHE A 74 11.55 -5.36 -9.50
CA PHE A 74 12.19 -6.51 -10.13
C PHE A 74 11.70 -7.79 -9.46
N SER A 75 11.26 -8.77 -10.24
CA SER A 75 10.83 -10.06 -9.71
C SER A 75 11.22 -11.21 -10.61
N ARG A 76 11.31 -12.39 -10.01
CA ARG A 76 11.44 -13.67 -10.68
C ARG A 76 10.27 -14.55 -10.31
N ALA A 77 9.72 -15.23 -11.30
CA ALA A 77 8.59 -16.10 -11.12
C ALA A 77 8.80 -17.46 -11.77
N HIS A 78 8.16 -18.47 -11.19
CA HIS A 78 8.20 -19.86 -11.57
C HIS A 78 6.77 -20.40 -11.62
N VAL A 79 6.48 -21.23 -12.62
CA VAL A 79 5.26 -22.01 -12.71
C VAL A 79 5.62 -23.48 -12.75
N PHE A 80 4.99 -24.25 -11.88
CA PHE A 80 5.06 -25.70 -11.75
C PHE A 80 3.67 -26.26 -12.07
N ASP A 81 3.54 -27.59 -12.03
CA ASP A 81 2.23 -28.21 -12.14
C ASP A 81 1.38 -27.83 -10.92
N HIS A 82 0.23 -27.21 -11.16
CA HIS A 82 -0.74 -26.77 -10.15
C HIS A 82 -0.26 -25.73 -9.14
N PHE A 83 0.97 -25.23 -9.24
CA PHE A 83 1.53 -24.26 -8.32
C PHE A 83 2.41 -23.22 -9.01
N ASN A 84 2.33 -21.96 -8.62
CA ASN A 84 3.26 -20.91 -9.06
C ASN A 84 3.79 -20.11 -7.88
N LEU A 85 4.98 -19.54 -8.08
CA LEU A 85 5.69 -18.75 -7.07
C LEU A 85 6.38 -17.58 -7.75
N ALA A 86 6.31 -16.40 -7.14
CA ALA A 86 7.07 -15.22 -7.50
C ALA A 86 7.69 -14.60 -6.27
N TYR A 87 8.89 -14.09 -6.42
CA TYR A 87 9.58 -13.31 -5.41
C TYR A 87 10.33 -12.17 -6.09
N GLY A 88 10.51 -11.06 -5.38
CA GLY A 88 11.14 -9.89 -5.96
C GLY A 88 11.49 -8.83 -4.94
N ALA A 89 12.11 -7.77 -5.44
CA ALA A 89 12.44 -6.58 -4.69
C ALA A 89 11.85 -5.35 -5.37
N PHE A 90 11.63 -4.30 -4.59
CA PHE A 90 11.17 -3.03 -5.09
C PHE A 90 11.84 -1.88 -4.35
N GLY A 91 11.86 -0.72 -5.00
CA GLY A 91 12.20 0.56 -4.41
C GLY A 91 11.15 1.59 -4.79
N THR A 92 10.79 2.46 -3.86
CA THR A 92 9.86 3.57 -4.07
C THR A 92 10.50 4.88 -3.67
N LEU A 93 10.18 5.94 -4.39
CA LEU A 93 10.53 7.32 -4.06
C LEU A 93 9.29 8.20 -4.30
N GLY A 94 8.98 9.08 -3.37
CA GLY A 94 7.79 9.91 -3.48
C GLY A 94 7.78 11.10 -2.52
N ASN A 95 6.65 11.79 -2.53
CA ASN A 95 6.36 12.89 -1.63
C ASN A 95 5.06 12.63 -0.90
N TYR A 96 5.06 12.93 0.40
CA TYR A 96 3.88 12.99 1.23
C TYR A 96 3.43 14.45 1.31
N HIS A 97 2.22 14.74 0.85
CA HIS A 97 1.60 16.06 0.89
C HIS A 97 0.68 16.16 2.11
N ASN A 98 0.96 17.11 2.99
CA ASN A 98 0.10 17.34 4.16
C ASN A 98 -0.95 18.41 3.86
N SER A 99 -2.22 18.05 4.10
CA SER A 99 -3.36 18.94 4.00
C SER A 99 -4.00 19.25 5.36
N GLU A 100 -3.56 18.58 6.43
CA GLU A 100 -4.15 18.73 7.76
C GLU A 100 -3.58 19.89 8.57
N LEU A 101 -2.26 20.07 8.55
CA LEU A 101 -1.62 21.13 9.35
C LEU A 101 -1.80 22.47 8.66
N GLU A 102 -2.23 23.47 9.42
CA GLU A 102 -2.27 24.85 8.96
C GLU A 102 -0.84 25.45 8.94
N PRO A 103 -0.55 26.44 8.07
CA PRO A 103 0.79 27.04 7.96
C PRO A 103 1.35 27.67 9.25
N GLN A 104 0.51 27.93 10.25
CA GLN A 104 0.92 28.49 11.55
C GLN A 104 1.25 27.40 12.57
N ASP A 105 1.00 26.12 12.28
CA ASP A 105 1.39 25.01 13.15
C ASP A 105 2.92 24.89 13.22
N PRO A 106 3.52 24.75 14.42
CA PRO A 106 4.98 24.64 14.56
C PRO A 106 5.59 23.40 13.88
N ASN A 107 4.79 22.38 13.58
CA ASN A 107 5.20 21.17 12.88
C ASN A 107 4.71 21.15 11.42
N TYR A 108 4.17 22.26 10.91
CA TYR A 108 3.68 22.38 9.55
C TYR A 108 4.72 21.92 8.51
N PHE A 109 4.24 21.18 7.52
CA PHE A 109 4.98 20.94 6.29
C PHE A 109 4.02 20.89 5.12
N LYS A 110 4.49 21.34 3.95
CA LYS A 110 3.73 21.18 2.71
C LYS A 110 4.01 19.83 2.06
N ASN A 111 5.29 19.50 1.90
CA ASN A 111 5.74 18.25 1.29
C ASN A 111 6.91 17.69 2.10
N LYS A 112 6.93 16.37 2.28
CA LYS A 112 8.09 15.65 2.79
C LYS A 112 8.44 14.50 1.87
N PHE A 113 9.71 14.41 1.53
CA PHE A 113 10.23 13.29 0.78
C PHE A 113 10.14 12.01 1.62
N PHE A 114 9.78 10.91 0.96
CA PHE A 114 9.94 9.57 1.51
C PHE A 114 10.52 8.64 0.43
N GLY A 115 11.26 7.64 0.88
CA GLY A 115 11.67 6.51 0.08
C GLY A 115 11.41 5.22 0.84
N ALA A 116 11.33 4.11 0.12
CA ALA A 116 11.30 2.81 0.75
C ALA A 116 11.92 1.75 -0.15
N ALA A 117 12.41 0.68 0.44
CA ALA A 117 12.88 -0.50 -0.27
C ALA A 117 12.37 -1.76 0.42
N GLY A 118 12.12 -2.81 -0.36
CA GLY A 118 11.46 -3.98 0.18
C GLY A 118 11.52 -5.21 -0.70
N GLY A 119 10.99 -6.30 -0.18
CA GLY A 119 10.82 -7.57 -0.86
C GLY A 119 9.36 -7.99 -0.91
N ARG A 120 8.98 -8.74 -1.95
CA ARG A 120 7.65 -9.33 -2.11
C ARG A 120 7.75 -10.81 -2.43
N LEU A 121 6.73 -11.54 -2.01
CA LEU A 121 6.53 -12.97 -2.24
C LEU A 121 5.07 -13.20 -2.61
N SER A 122 4.80 -14.03 -3.61
CA SER A 122 3.46 -14.41 -4.03
C SER A 122 3.46 -15.85 -4.49
N GLY A 123 2.51 -16.66 -4.04
CA GLY A 123 2.36 -18.02 -4.54
C GLY A 123 0.91 -18.42 -4.63
N ASN A 124 0.58 -19.27 -5.61
CA ASN A 124 -0.80 -19.72 -5.81
C ASN A 124 -0.85 -21.19 -6.18
N PHE A 125 -1.87 -21.88 -5.65
CA PHE A 125 -2.38 -23.11 -6.23
C PHE A 125 -3.39 -22.79 -7.33
N PHE A 126 -3.36 -23.57 -8.42
CA PHE A 126 -4.21 -23.30 -9.56
C PHE A 126 -4.69 -24.56 -10.27
N VAL A 127 -5.85 -24.40 -10.91
CA VAL A 127 -6.38 -25.34 -11.90
C VAL A 127 -6.41 -24.67 -13.26
N SER A 128 -6.16 -25.45 -14.30
CA SER A 128 -6.14 -24.96 -15.68
C SER A 128 -7.16 -25.71 -16.50
N SER A 129 -7.96 -24.98 -17.28
CA SER A 129 -8.95 -25.53 -18.19
C SER A 129 -8.89 -24.76 -19.51
N GLY A 130 -8.32 -25.40 -20.54
CA GLY A 130 -8.13 -24.81 -21.86
C GLY A 130 -7.28 -23.52 -21.81
N HIS A 131 -7.94 -22.38 -21.99
CA HIS A 131 -7.33 -21.05 -22.06
C HIS A 131 -7.46 -20.26 -20.76
N ILE A 132 -7.84 -20.92 -19.67
CA ILE A 132 -8.09 -20.28 -18.38
C ILE A 132 -7.23 -20.95 -17.30
N ASP A 133 -6.47 -20.14 -16.57
CA ASP A 133 -5.86 -20.51 -15.30
C ASP A 133 -6.66 -19.85 -14.16
N PHE A 134 -7.26 -20.66 -13.29
CA PHE A 134 -7.93 -20.20 -12.09
C PHE A 134 -7.06 -20.50 -10.87
N ARG A 135 -6.57 -19.44 -10.23
CA ARG A 135 -5.66 -19.47 -9.07
C ARG A 135 -6.50 -19.18 -7.83
N PHE A 136 -7.08 -20.22 -7.25
CA PHE A 136 -8.18 -20.10 -6.27
C PHE A 136 -7.70 -19.91 -4.82
N ILE A 137 -6.47 -20.36 -4.51
CA ILE A 137 -5.84 -20.16 -3.21
C ILE A 137 -4.44 -19.63 -3.46
N GLY A 138 -4.24 -18.36 -3.16
CA GLY A 138 -2.95 -17.71 -3.16
C GLY A 138 -2.63 -17.04 -1.85
N PHE A 139 -1.35 -16.81 -1.65
CA PHE A 139 -0.82 -15.97 -0.59
C PHE A 139 0.08 -14.91 -1.20
N GLU A 140 0.09 -13.73 -0.61
CA GLU A 140 1.07 -12.71 -0.92
C GLU A 140 1.59 -12.06 0.35
N ALA A 141 2.89 -11.78 0.37
CA ALA A 141 3.57 -11.11 1.46
C ALA A 141 4.50 -10.03 0.93
N ALA A 142 4.67 -8.97 1.71
CA ALA A 142 5.64 -7.91 1.47
C ALA A 142 6.35 -7.55 2.78
N TYR A 143 7.63 -7.22 2.69
CA TYR A 143 8.35 -6.50 3.71
C TYR A 143 8.89 -5.22 3.10
N SER A 144 8.70 -4.09 3.75
CA SER A 144 9.20 -2.79 3.29
C SER A 144 9.88 -2.04 4.42
N HIS A 145 10.90 -1.25 4.07
CA HIS A 145 11.61 -0.37 4.98
C HIS A 145 11.58 1.05 4.42
N GLU A 146 10.87 1.94 5.10
CA GLU A 146 10.78 3.37 4.78
C GLU A 146 12.00 4.13 5.31
N PHE A 147 12.37 5.21 4.61
CA PHE A 147 13.39 6.17 4.99
C PHE A 147 13.04 7.56 4.44
N GLY A 148 13.74 8.60 4.90
CA GLY A 148 13.57 9.97 4.42
C GLY A 148 12.95 10.91 5.45
N ASP A 149 12.65 12.13 5.01
CA ASP A 149 12.21 13.23 5.87
C ASP A 149 10.84 12.99 6.50
N TYR A 150 9.96 12.27 5.79
CA TYR A 150 8.65 11.91 6.30
C TYR A 150 8.73 10.96 7.50
N LEU A 151 9.55 9.91 7.43
CA LEU A 151 9.80 9.01 8.56
C LEU A 151 10.36 9.77 9.77
N ASN A 152 11.33 10.66 9.53
CA ASN A 152 11.94 11.48 10.58
C ASN A 152 10.91 12.40 11.24
N PHE A 153 10.04 13.00 10.44
CA PHE A 153 8.92 13.79 10.93
C PHE A 153 7.98 12.96 11.80
N ARG A 154 7.50 11.80 11.32
CA ARG A 154 6.60 10.93 12.10
C ARG A 154 7.19 10.63 13.47
N LYS A 155 8.47 10.24 13.53
CA LYS A 155 9.20 9.99 14.78
C LYS A 155 9.32 11.21 15.68
N ALA A 156 9.50 12.40 15.11
CA ALA A 156 9.66 13.65 15.87
C ALA A 156 8.35 14.11 16.50
N VAL A 157 7.21 13.90 15.82
CA VAL A 157 5.90 14.35 16.29
C VAL A 157 5.14 13.31 17.12
N THR A 158 5.59 12.05 17.20
CA THR A 158 4.93 10.99 18.02
C THR A 158 4.67 11.37 19.48
N ASN A 159 5.49 12.28 20.03
CA ASN A 159 5.37 12.76 21.42
C ASN A 159 4.79 14.18 21.50
N LYS A 160 4.16 14.70 20.45
CA LYS A 160 3.54 16.03 20.44
C LYS A 160 2.05 15.89 20.72
N PRO A 161 1.44 16.72 21.59
CA PRO A 161 -0.01 16.71 21.80
C PRO A 161 -0.76 16.85 20.47
N GLY A 162 -1.84 16.08 20.28
CA GLY A 162 -2.64 16.08 19.05
C GLY A 162 -2.08 15.25 17.90
N PHE A 163 -0.86 14.70 18.00
CA PHE A 163 -0.29 13.85 16.95
C PHE A 163 -0.40 12.36 17.30
N TYR A 164 -0.92 11.58 16.36
CA TYR A 164 -1.08 10.15 16.45
C TYR A 164 -0.34 9.52 15.27
N THR A 165 0.87 9.03 15.55
CA THR A 165 1.74 8.54 14.49
C THR A 165 2.15 7.11 14.73
N ASP A 166 2.30 6.35 13.66
CA ASP A 166 3.13 5.14 13.69
C ASP A 166 4.58 5.59 13.44
N PRO A 167 5.57 5.34 14.34
CA PRO A 167 6.96 5.73 14.12
C PRO A 167 7.80 4.65 13.43
N ARG A 168 7.21 3.51 13.07
CA ARG A 168 7.93 2.37 12.50
C ARG A 168 8.39 2.68 11.08
N ALA A 169 9.59 2.19 10.78
CA ALA A 169 10.17 2.20 9.44
C ALA A 169 9.87 0.91 8.68
N GLY A 170 9.78 -0.22 9.39
CA GLY A 170 9.52 -1.53 8.80
C GLY A 170 8.04 -1.88 8.78
N LEU A 171 7.54 -2.34 7.63
CA LEU A 171 6.20 -2.87 7.45
C LEU A 171 6.28 -4.32 6.98
N PHE A 172 5.36 -5.14 7.46
CA PHE A 172 5.17 -6.49 6.98
C PHE A 172 3.71 -6.69 6.64
N THR A 173 3.42 -6.89 5.36
CA THR A 173 2.07 -7.07 4.84
C THR A 173 1.89 -8.51 4.41
N LEU A 174 0.75 -9.11 4.74
CA LEU A 174 0.40 -10.48 4.35
C LEU A 174 -1.09 -10.56 4.05
N GLY A 175 -1.47 -11.37 3.07
CA GLY A 175 -2.86 -11.61 2.73
C GLY A 175 -3.08 -12.79 1.80
N GLY A 176 -4.35 -13.10 1.61
CA GLY A 176 -4.81 -14.07 0.63
C GLY A 176 -5.05 -13.42 -0.73
N THR A 177 -4.91 -14.20 -1.80
CA THR A 177 -5.24 -13.75 -3.15
C THR A 177 -5.98 -14.82 -3.95
N THR A 178 -6.75 -14.38 -4.93
CA THR A 178 -7.31 -15.22 -5.98
C THR A 178 -7.12 -14.53 -7.32
N GLU A 179 -6.83 -15.30 -8.36
CA GLU A 179 -6.60 -14.77 -9.71
C GLU A 179 -7.37 -15.60 -10.75
N ILE A 180 -7.90 -14.92 -11.77
CA ILE A 180 -8.42 -15.55 -12.99
C ILE A 180 -7.65 -15.01 -14.18
N ILE A 181 -7.09 -15.89 -15.00
CA ILE A 181 -6.23 -15.52 -16.11
C ILE A 181 -6.70 -16.21 -17.37
N PHE A 182 -6.89 -15.40 -18.40
CA PHE A 182 -7.15 -15.83 -19.75
C PHE A 182 -5.85 -15.75 -20.54
N HIS A 183 -5.48 -16.83 -21.22
CA HIS A 183 -4.24 -16.91 -21.97
C HIS A 183 -4.43 -17.60 -23.32
N THR A 184 -3.49 -17.38 -24.24
CA THR A 184 -3.50 -18.05 -25.55
C THR A 184 -2.31 -18.97 -25.70
N ASN A 185 -2.51 -20.14 -26.32
CA ASN A 185 -1.47 -21.18 -26.41
C ASN A 185 -0.31 -20.85 -27.38
N LYS A 186 -0.50 -19.89 -28.30
CA LYS A 186 0.44 -19.62 -29.41
C LYS A 186 1.18 -18.29 -29.31
N VAL A 187 0.67 -17.34 -28.54
CA VAL A 187 1.26 -16.03 -28.32
C VAL A 187 1.30 -15.83 -26.81
N ALA A 188 2.39 -15.26 -26.28
CA ALA A 188 2.53 -14.96 -24.84
C ALA A 188 1.63 -13.77 -24.42
N ASN A 189 0.37 -13.87 -24.78
CA ASN A 189 -0.70 -12.95 -24.48
C ASN A 189 -1.52 -13.54 -23.34
N GLN A 190 -1.63 -12.78 -22.27
CA GLN A 190 -2.46 -13.11 -21.12
C GLN A 190 -3.10 -11.85 -20.59
N PHE A 191 -4.30 -11.97 -20.07
CA PHE A 191 -4.92 -10.93 -19.26
C PHE A 191 -5.65 -11.58 -18.10
N GLY A 192 -5.74 -10.89 -16.99
CA GLY A 192 -6.33 -11.47 -15.80
C GLY A 192 -6.71 -10.43 -14.78
N PHE A 193 -7.43 -10.95 -13.79
CA PHE A 193 -7.87 -10.20 -12.62
C PHE A 193 -7.31 -10.88 -11.39
N ARG A 194 -6.88 -10.07 -10.42
CA ARG A 194 -6.42 -10.52 -9.11
C ARG A 194 -7.19 -9.76 -8.05
N LEU A 195 -7.72 -10.48 -7.08
CA LEU A 195 -8.27 -9.92 -5.85
C LEU A 195 -7.33 -10.27 -4.70
N PHE A 196 -7.03 -9.30 -3.86
CA PHE A 196 -6.24 -9.48 -2.65
C PHE A 196 -7.00 -8.99 -1.44
N TRP A 197 -6.86 -9.71 -0.34
CA TRP A 197 -7.34 -9.29 0.96
C TRP A 197 -6.30 -9.62 2.01
N GLY A 198 -5.80 -8.61 2.71
CA GLY A 198 -4.76 -8.76 3.71
C GLY A 198 -4.59 -7.52 4.56
N GLY A 199 -3.48 -7.44 5.28
CA GLY A 199 -3.19 -6.29 6.13
C GLY A 199 -1.72 -6.22 6.55
N THR A 200 -1.36 -5.06 7.09
CA THR A 200 -0.02 -4.75 7.57
C THR A 200 0.11 -5.14 9.04
N PHE A 201 0.86 -6.21 9.30
CA PHE A 201 1.04 -6.78 10.63
C PHE A 201 1.94 -5.94 11.52
N GLY A 202 1.67 -6.01 12.83
CA GLY A 202 2.31 -5.19 13.85
C GLY A 202 1.84 -3.72 13.85
N ASN A 203 1.03 -3.30 12.85
CA ASN A 203 0.19 -2.13 13.01
C ASN A 203 -1.09 -2.60 13.70
N ASP A 204 -1.29 -2.30 14.98
CA ASP A 204 -2.57 -2.60 15.64
C ASP A 204 -3.70 -1.67 15.13
N ASN A 205 -3.47 -0.95 14.01
CA ASN A 205 -4.17 0.26 13.57
C ASN A 205 -4.34 1.27 14.70
N ALA A 206 -3.45 1.21 15.68
CA ALA A 206 -3.47 1.94 16.92
C ALA A 206 -2.37 3.00 16.87
N TYR A 207 -2.76 4.20 16.49
CA TYR A 207 -1.87 5.34 16.48
C TYR A 207 -1.83 5.90 17.90
N ARG A 208 -0.62 5.97 18.45
CA ARG A 208 -0.42 6.31 19.86
C ARG A 208 0.26 7.66 19.96
N ASN A 209 -0.21 8.45 20.91
CA ASN A 209 0.51 9.61 21.40
C ASN A 209 1.14 9.25 22.73
N LYS A 210 2.45 9.37 22.90
CA LYS A 210 3.09 8.97 24.18
C LYS A 210 2.70 9.84 25.38
N ASN A 211 2.13 11.02 25.12
CA ASN A 211 1.68 11.96 26.14
C ASN A 211 0.15 11.93 26.37
N SER A 212 -0.56 10.94 25.80
CA SER A 212 -1.99 10.74 25.99
C SER A 212 -2.30 9.27 26.22
N ASP A 213 -3.23 8.97 27.11
CA ASP A 213 -3.78 7.62 27.26
C ASP A 213 -4.76 7.27 26.12
N TYR A 214 -5.13 8.25 25.29
CA TYR A 214 -5.96 8.05 24.11
C TYR A 214 -5.17 7.36 23.00
N VAL A 215 -5.76 6.31 22.44
CA VAL A 215 -5.24 5.57 21.30
C VAL A 215 -6.22 5.72 20.16
N TYR A 216 -5.80 6.39 19.09
CA TYR A 216 -6.62 6.47 17.89
C TYR A 216 -6.58 5.11 17.19
N ARG A 217 -7.74 4.45 17.08
CA ARG A 217 -7.87 3.18 16.38
C ARG A 217 -8.59 3.39 15.06
N ALA A 218 -7.86 3.32 13.95
CA ALA A 218 -8.50 3.22 12.64
C ALA A 218 -9.13 1.81 12.55
N TYR A 219 -10.44 1.73 12.37
CA TYR A 219 -11.08 0.43 12.13
C TYR A 219 -10.66 -0.08 10.74
N ASN A 220 -9.72 -1.02 10.69
CA ASN A 220 -9.28 -1.62 9.44
C ASN A 220 -9.11 -3.14 9.62
N PRO A 221 -10.11 -3.96 9.24
CA PRO A 221 -10.04 -5.42 9.28
C PRO A 221 -9.08 -6.01 8.22
N GLY A 222 -8.26 -5.17 7.58
CA GLY A 222 -7.48 -5.46 6.40
C GLY A 222 -7.98 -4.65 5.20
N PHE A 223 -7.11 -4.45 4.22
CA PHE A 223 -7.45 -3.77 2.98
C PHE A 223 -7.64 -4.77 1.84
N VAL A 224 -8.47 -4.37 0.89
CA VAL A 224 -8.78 -5.13 -0.32
C VAL A 224 -8.25 -4.37 -1.52
N THR A 225 -7.54 -5.06 -2.42
CA THR A 225 -7.15 -4.49 -3.72
C THR A 225 -7.58 -5.41 -4.85
N ALA A 226 -7.97 -4.79 -5.96
CA ALA A 226 -8.25 -5.45 -7.21
C ALA A 226 -7.23 -4.99 -8.26
N ALA A 227 -6.66 -5.93 -8.99
CA ALA A 227 -5.74 -5.65 -10.08
C ALA A 227 -6.27 -6.24 -11.38
N TYR A 228 -6.26 -5.42 -12.44
CA TYR A 228 -6.28 -5.90 -13.81
C TYR A 228 -4.85 -5.93 -14.33
N PHE A 229 -4.46 -7.03 -14.96
CA PHE A 229 -3.17 -7.13 -15.61
C PHE A 229 -3.31 -7.71 -17.00
N MET A 230 -2.41 -7.27 -17.88
CA MET A 230 -2.26 -7.81 -19.21
C MET A 230 -0.78 -7.91 -19.55
N GLN A 231 -0.45 -8.93 -20.34
CA GLN A 231 0.84 -9.07 -20.97
C GLN A 231 0.60 -9.38 -22.44
N ILE A 232 1.26 -8.63 -23.31
CA ILE A 232 1.30 -8.85 -24.75
C ILE A 232 2.75 -9.13 -25.13
N LYS A 233 3.03 -10.36 -25.54
CA LYS A 233 4.39 -10.86 -25.74
C LYS A 233 5.22 -10.67 -24.46
N ASN A 234 6.20 -9.76 -24.49
CA ASN A 234 7.08 -9.48 -23.37
C ASN A 234 6.68 -8.21 -22.61
N TYR A 235 5.72 -7.43 -23.10
CA TYR A 235 5.30 -6.20 -22.44
C TYR A 235 4.15 -6.49 -21.49
N MET A 236 4.17 -5.87 -20.31
CA MET A 236 3.11 -6.00 -19.32
C MET A 236 2.59 -4.63 -18.88
N ALA A 237 1.31 -4.60 -18.57
CA ALA A 237 0.64 -3.48 -17.94
C ALA A 237 -0.23 -4.00 -16.79
N VAL A 238 -0.25 -3.27 -15.68
CA VAL A 238 -1.05 -3.58 -14.49
C VAL A 238 -1.69 -2.29 -14.00
N VAL A 239 -2.99 -2.37 -13.73
CA VAL A 239 -3.74 -1.34 -13.01
C VAL A 239 -4.25 -1.99 -11.73
N GLU A 240 -3.86 -1.46 -10.59
CA GLU A 240 -4.29 -1.94 -9.28
C GLU A 240 -5.01 -0.80 -8.54
N ALA A 241 -6.14 -1.11 -7.92
CA ALA A 241 -6.97 -0.15 -7.21
C ALA A 241 -7.54 -0.76 -5.92
N GLY A 242 -7.72 0.07 -4.90
CA GLY A 242 -8.27 -0.28 -3.59
C GLY A 242 -8.24 0.95 -2.69
N THR A 243 -7.44 0.89 -1.62
CA THR A 243 -7.08 2.07 -0.81
C THR A 243 -6.03 2.97 -1.46
N TYR A 244 -5.41 2.49 -2.55
CA TYR A 244 -4.50 3.24 -3.40
C TYR A 244 -4.79 2.92 -4.87
N VAL A 245 -4.24 3.73 -5.78
CA VAL A 245 -4.27 3.47 -7.23
C VAL A 245 -2.84 3.37 -7.76
N GLN A 246 -2.56 2.32 -8.52
CA GLN A 246 -1.27 2.11 -9.16
C GLN A 246 -1.45 1.78 -10.65
N LEU A 247 -0.68 2.48 -11.48
CA LEU A 247 -0.46 2.13 -12.88
C LEU A 247 0.98 1.67 -13.05
N ARG A 248 1.18 0.49 -13.62
CA ARG A 248 2.50 -0.12 -13.78
C ARG A 248 2.70 -0.66 -15.19
N LEU A 249 3.86 -0.38 -15.77
CA LEU A 249 4.30 -0.87 -17.06
C LEU A 249 5.63 -1.61 -16.91
N GLY A 250 5.85 -2.64 -17.71
CA GLY A 250 7.15 -3.29 -17.70
C GLY A 250 7.36 -4.37 -18.73
N TYR A 251 8.40 -5.16 -18.48
CA TYR A 251 8.98 -6.09 -19.44
C TYR A 251 9.30 -7.44 -18.79
N ARG A 252 8.96 -8.51 -19.50
CA ARG A 252 9.24 -9.91 -19.19
C ARG A 252 10.45 -10.38 -20.00
N PHE A 253 11.41 -11.02 -19.33
CA PHE A 253 12.59 -11.61 -19.95
C PHE A 253 13.01 -12.91 -19.25
N ARG A 254 14.02 -13.59 -19.77
CA ARG A 254 14.53 -14.86 -19.23
C ARG A 254 15.64 -14.65 -18.20
#